data_AF-A0A7V6RNV8-F1
#
_entry.id   AF-A0A7V6RNV8-F1
#
_cell.length_a   1.000
_cell.length_b   1.000
_cell.length_c   1.000
_cell.angle_alpha   90.00
_cell.angle_beta   90.00
_cell.angle_gamma   90.00
#
_symmetry.space_group_name_H-M   'P 1'
#
loop_
_entity.id
_entity.type
_entity.pdbx_description
1 polymer ?
#
loop_
_entity_poly.entity_id
_entity_poly.type
_entity_poly.pdbx_seq_one_letter_code
_entity_poly.pdbx_strand_id
1 'polypeptide(L)'
;MYQLILIPIISAFIGYFTNVLAIRLLFWPREPVNLGFYKMQGLLPKRQSQIATSLGELVEEQLLSVEDVFDQFQGPEIQEKFINQVSQLMRARIADVLPR
;
A
#
# COMPACT_ATOMS: atom_id res chain seq x y z
N MET A 1 -39.61 8.29 32.94
CA MET A 1 -38.57 9.11 32.29
C MET A 1 -37.30 8.31 31.96
N TYR A 2 -36.68 7.60 32.92
CA TYR A 2 -35.44 6.83 32.67
C TYR A 2 -35.57 5.69 31.64
N GLN A 3 -36.72 5.03 31.56
CA GLN A 3 -36.95 3.94 30.59
C GLN A 3 -36.91 4.41 29.11
N LEU A 4 -37.26 5.67 28.83
CA LEU A 4 -37.26 6.20 27.46
C LEU A 4 -35.86 6.44 26.90
N ILE A 5 -34.90 6.75 27.78
CA ILE A 5 -33.49 6.98 27.39
C ILE A 5 -32.71 5.67 27.32
N LEU A 6 -33.15 4.64 28.06
CA LEU A 6 -32.49 3.33 28.07
C LEU A 6 -32.54 2.63 26.71
N ILE A 7 -33.68 2.74 26.01
CA ILE A 7 -33.92 2.11 24.71
C ILE A 7 -32.92 2.58 23.63
N PRO A 8 -32.75 3.89 23.36
CA PRO A 8 -31.78 4.34 22.36
C PRO A 8 -30.33 4.04 22.78
N ILE A 9 -29.99 4.08 24.08
CA ILE A 9 -28.64 3.74 24.54
C ILE A 9 -28.30 2.28 24.26
N ILE A 10 -29.18 1.36 24.62
CA ILE A 10 -28.97 -0.08 24.37
C ILE A 10 -28.93 -0.34 22.85
N SER A 11 -29.80 0.30 22.09
CA SER A 11 -29.83 0.16 20.63
C SER A 11 -28.54 0.68 19.98
N ALA A 12 -28.03 1.82 20.43
CA ALA A 12 -26.76 2.38 19.98
C ALA A 12 -25.59 1.47 20.35
N PHE A 13 -25.59 0.89 21.56
CA PHE A 13 -24.55 -0.04 22.00
C PHE A 13 -24.53 -1.31 21.14
N ILE A 14 -25.69 -1.93 20.91
CA ILE A 14 -25.82 -3.12 20.07
C ILE A 14 -25.44 -2.81 18.63
N GLY A 15 -25.91 -1.67 18.09
CA GLY A 15 -25.58 -1.23 16.73
C GLY A 15 -24.08 -1.02 16.55
N TYR A 16 -23.43 -0.33 17.51
CA TYR A 16 -21.99 -0.12 17.50
C TYR A 16 -21.23 -1.45 17.57
N PHE A 17 -21.57 -2.31 18.53
CA PHE A 17 -20.89 -3.59 18.70
C PHE A 17 -21.04 -4.49 17.49
N THR A 18 -22.25 -4.57 16.92
CA THR A 18 -22.52 -5.35 15.72
C THR A 18 -21.77 -4.82 14.51
N ASN A 19 -21.69 -3.49 14.34
CA ASN A 19 -20.96 -2.89 13.23
C ASN A 19 -19.45 -3.20 13.30
N VAL A 20 -18.86 -3.10 14.49
CA VAL A 20 -17.45 -3.47 14.71
C VAL A 20 -17.24 -4.96 14.39
N LEU A 21 -18.16 -5.82 14.81
CA LEU A 21 -18.09 -7.26 14.53
C LEU A 21 -18.21 -7.54 13.02
N ALA A 22 -19.14 -6.87 12.32
CA ALA A 22 -19.33 -7.01 10.90
C ALA A 22 -18.07 -6.62 10.12
N ILE A 23 -17.47 -5.48 10.45
CA ILE A 23 -16.19 -5.05 9.86
C ILE A 23 -15.13 -6.12 10.10
N ARG A 24 -15.01 -6.63 11.33
CA ARG A 24 -14.03 -7.68 11.67
C ARG A 24 -14.25 -8.97 10.86
N LEU A 25 -15.50 -9.35 10.60
CA LEU A 25 -15.87 -10.53 9.79
C LEU A 25 -15.57 -10.36 8.29
N LEU A 26 -15.50 -9.13 7.77
CA LEU A 26 -15.06 -8.93 6.39
C LEU A 26 -13.59 -9.34 6.19
N PHE A 27 -12.76 -9.19 7.23
CA PHE A 27 -11.33 -9.50 7.20
C PHE A 27 -10.98 -10.90 7.77
N TRP A 28 -11.91 -11.60 8.43
CA TRP A 28 -11.66 -12.90 9.06
C TRP A 28 -12.71 -13.94 8.63
N PRO A 29 -12.34 -15.20 8.32
CA PRO A 29 -11.01 -15.79 8.42
C PRO A 29 -10.10 -15.37 7.25
N ARG A 30 -8.82 -15.13 7.56
CA ARG A 30 -7.81 -14.67 6.59
C ARG A 30 -7.52 -15.78 5.56
N GLU A 31 -7.39 -17.00 6.06
CA GLU A 31 -7.22 -18.21 5.25
C GLU A 31 -8.57 -18.88 5.01
N PRO A 32 -8.75 -19.55 3.86
CA PRO A 32 -9.98 -20.27 3.56
C PRO A 32 -10.16 -21.44 4.52
N VAL A 33 -11.20 -21.37 5.36
CA VAL A 33 -11.59 -22.46 6.26
C VAL A 33 -12.56 -23.38 5.53
N ASN A 34 -12.21 -24.65 5.40
CA ASN A 34 -13.07 -25.65 4.78
C ASN A 34 -14.08 -26.19 5.82
N LEU A 35 -15.36 -25.84 5.68
CA LEU A 35 -16.46 -26.49 6.40
C LEU A 35 -17.09 -27.59 5.52
N GLY A 36 -16.30 -28.61 5.19
CA GLY A 36 -16.73 -29.79 4.42
C GLY A 36 -17.09 -29.45 2.96
N PHE A 37 -18.31 -28.95 2.75
CA PHE A 37 -18.85 -28.62 1.42
C PHE A 37 -18.67 -27.15 1.03
N TYR A 38 -18.36 -26.26 1.99
CA TYR A 38 -18.21 -24.83 1.74
C TYR A 38 -16.87 -24.30 2.26
N LYS A 39 -16.25 -23.42 1.47
CA LYS A 39 -15.06 -22.66 1.87
C LYS A 39 -15.49 -21.30 2.40
N MET A 40 -15.31 -21.07 3.69
CA MET A 40 -15.56 -19.77 4.31
C MET A 40 -14.25 -18.99 4.37
N GLN A 41 -14.27 -17.79 3.80
CA GLN A 41 -13.15 -16.85 3.84
C GLN A 41 -13.72 -15.43 3.94
N GLY A 42 -13.01 -14.54 4.64
CA GLY A 42 -13.35 -13.12 4.64
C GLY A 42 -13.43 -12.57 3.21
N LEU A 43 -14.39 -11.69 2.95
CA LEU A 43 -14.62 -11.09 1.63
C LEU A 43 -13.41 -10.30 1.12
N LEU A 44 -12.73 -9.57 2.01
CA LEU A 44 -11.56 -8.76 1.70
C LEU A 44 -10.32 -9.61 1.36
N PRO A 45 -9.90 -10.57 2.21
CA PRO A 45 -8.83 -11.51 1.87
C PRO A 45 -9.06 -12.24 0.54
N LYS A 46 -10.31 -12.65 0.27
CA LYS A 46 -10.69 -13.34 -0.97
C LYS A 46 -10.48 -12.47 -2.22
N ARG A 47 -10.59 -11.14 -2.11
CA ARG A 47 -10.46 -10.18 -3.21
C ARG A 47 -9.20 -9.31 -3.13
N GLN A 48 -8.26 -9.65 -2.23
CA GLN A 48 -7.07 -8.85 -1.97
C GLN A 48 -6.27 -8.54 -3.25
N SER A 49 -6.09 -9.53 -4.13
CA SER A 49 -5.35 -9.34 -5.38
C SER A 49 -5.99 -8.30 -6.30
N GLN A 50 -7.32 -8.32 -6.46
CA GLN A 50 -8.03 -7.35 -7.30
C GLN A 50 -7.93 -5.93 -6.72
N ILE A 51 -8.11 -5.83 -5.40
CA ILE A 51 -8.00 -4.55 -4.69
C ILE A 51 -6.59 -3.99 -4.80
N ALA A 52 -5.55 -4.83 -4.69
CA ALA A 52 -4.16 -4.40 -4.82
C ALA A 52 -3.85 -3.86 -6.22
N THR A 53 -4.34 -4.51 -7.28
CA THR A 53 -4.16 -4.02 -8.66
C THR A 53 -4.83 -2.67 -8.85
N SER A 54 -6.13 -2.55 -8.54
CA SER A 54 -6.84 -1.28 -8.74
C SER A 54 -6.30 -0.15 -7.86
N LEU A 55 -5.85 -0.46 -6.64
CA LEU A 55 -5.20 0.53 -5.78
C LEU A 55 -3.84 0.95 -6.36
N GLY A 56 -3.08 0.02 -6.93
CA GLY A 56 -1.83 0.30 -7.62
C GLY A 56 -2.02 1.25 -8.80
N GLU A 57 -3.00 0.97 -9.66
CA GLU A 57 -3.38 1.84 -10.78
C GLU A 57 -3.77 3.25 -10.29
N LEU A 58 -4.60 3.34 -9.24
CA LEU A 58 -4.98 4.62 -8.64
C LEU A 58 -3.79 5.40 -8.05
N VAL A 59 -2.84 4.71 -7.42
CA VAL A 59 -1.64 5.31 -6.84
C VAL A 59 -0.69 5.79 -7.93
N GLU A 60 -0.53 5.00 -9.00
CA GLU A 60 0.23 5.38 -10.20
C GLU A 60 -0.35 6.66 -10.83
N GLU A 61 -1.67 6.71 -11.01
CA GLU A 61 -2.34 7.88 -11.62
C GLU A 61 -2.31 9.13 -10.73
N GLN A 62 -2.39 9.00 -9.40
CA GLN A 62 -2.61 10.15 -8.50
C GLN A 62 -1.41 10.57 -7.66
N LEU A 63 -0.45 9.68 -7.37
CA LEU A 63 0.65 9.94 -6.43
C LEU A 63 2.03 9.78 -7.07
N LEU A 64 2.13 8.97 -8.13
CA LEU A 64 3.36 8.77 -8.90
C LEU A 64 3.11 9.23 -10.33
N SER A 65 2.67 10.49 -10.49
CA SER A 65 2.79 11.16 -11.78
C SER A 65 4.22 11.00 -12.24
N VAL A 66 4.42 10.26 -13.32
CA VAL A 66 5.75 9.95 -13.87
C VAL A 66 6.54 11.24 -14.07
N GLU A 67 5.85 12.37 -14.32
CA GLU A 67 6.42 13.72 -14.33
C GLU A 67 7.19 14.08 -13.04
N ASP A 68 6.64 13.84 -11.85
CA ASP A 68 7.27 14.22 -10.58
C ASP A 68 8.57 13.42 -10.33
N VAL A 69 8.58 12.14 -10.70
CA VAL A 69 9.76 11.28 -10.61
C VAL A 69 10.82 11.71 -11.62
N PHE A 70 10.42 12.07 -12.84
CA PHE A 70 11.34 12.59 -13.86
C PHE A 70 11.92 13.96 -13.51
N ASP A 71 11.12 14.86 -12.93
CA ASP A 71 11.58 16.18 -12.47
C ASP A 71 12.60 16.04 -11.34
N GLN A 72 12.39 15.09 -10.43
CA GLN A 72 13.36 14.81 -9.37
C GLN A 72 14.67 14.20 -9.92
N PHE A 73 14.60 13.40 -11.00
CA PHE A 73 15.78 12.89 -11.72
C PHE A 73 16.55 13.97 -12.49
N GLN A 74 15.86 15.01 -12.98
CA GLN A 74 16.49 16.14 -13.66
C GLN A 74 17.10 17.17 -12.70
N GLY A 75 16.94 16.97 -11.38
CA GLY A 75 17.51 17.85 -10.37
C GLY A 75 19.04 18.01 -10.53
N PRO A 76 19.58 19.23 -10.40
CA PRO A 76 21.02 19.51 -10.58
C PRO A 76 21.91 18.67 -9.65
N GLU A 77 21.39 18.26 -8.50
CA GLU A 77 22.10 17.43 -7.52
C GLU A 77 22.37 16.00 -8.03
N ILE A 78 21.41 15.39 -8.74
CA ILE A 78 21.57 14.04 -9.30
C ILE A 78 22.54 14.08 -10.48
N GLN A 79 22.46 15.12 -11.33
CA GLN A 79 23.39 15.31 -12.44
C GLN A 79 24.83 15.50 -11.95
N GLU A 80 25.06 16.33 -10.92
CA GLU A 80 26.40 16.51 -10.36
C GLU A 80 26.96 15.21 -9.75
N LYS A 81 26.15 14.46 -9.01
CA LYS A 81 26.56 13.16 -8.46
C LYS A 81 26.90 12.17 -9.57
N PHE A 82 26.11 12.13 -10.64
CA PHE A 82 26.34 11.26 -11.78
C PHE A 82 27.62 11.63 -12.53
N ILE A 83 27.85 12.91 -12.81
CA ILE A 83 29.07 13.41 -13.46
C ILE A 83 30.30 13.11 -12.60
N ASN A 84 30.21 13.28 -11.29
CA ASN A 84 31.32 12.99 -10.37
C ASN A 84 31.64 11.50 -10.29
N GLN A 85 30.63 10.62 -10.24
CA GLN A 85 30.83 9.17 -10.26
C GLN A 85 31.41 8.67 -11.58
N VAL A 86 30.86 9.14 -12.71
CA VAL A 86 31.38 8.79 -14.04
C VAL A 86 32.81 9.32 -14.19
N SER A 87 33.11 10.53 -13.73
CA SER A 87 34.47 11.09 -13.76
C SER A 87 35.45 10.29 -12.88
N GLN A 88 35.02 9.81 -11.71
CA GLN A 88 35.85 8.94 -10.87
C GLN A 88 36.10 7.58 -11.52
N LEU A 89 35.08 6.96 -12.10
CA LEU A 89 35.22 5.68 -12.81
C LEU A 89 36.13 5.83 -14.04
N MET A 90 35.95 6.90 -14.81
CA MET A 90 36.81 7.21 -15.96
C MET A 90 38.25 7.45 -15.51
N ARG A 91 38.49 8.20 -14.42
CA ARG A 91 39.85 8.41 -13.88
C ARG A 91 40.49 7.12 -13.37
N ALA A 92 39.74 6.29 -12.65
CA ALA A 92 40.22 5.00 -12.15
C ALA A 92 40.56 4.04 -13.31
N ARG A 93 39.77 4.06 -14.39
CA ARG A 93 39.93 3.17 -15.54
C ARG A 93 40.98 3.66 -16.55
N ILE A 94 41.15 4.98 -16.70
CA ILE A 94 42.21 5.60 -17.51
C ILE A 94 43.59 5.39 -16.86
N ALA A 95 43.67 5.46 -15.52
CA ALA A 95 44.91 5.19 -14.79
C ALA A 95 45.42 3.74 -14.94
N ASP A 96 44.50 2.81 -15.22
CA ASP A 96 44.79 1.37 -15.39
C ASP A 96 45.22 1.03 -16.83
N VAL A 97 45.00 1.94 -17.80
CA VAL A 97 45.20 1.70 -19.23
C VAL A 97 46.34 2.56 -19.82
N LEU A 98 46.82 3.58 -19.11
CA LEU A 98 47.98 4.38 -19.54
C LEU A 98 49.31 3.72 -19.12
N PRO A 99 50.14 3.24 -20.07
CA PRO A 99 51.55 2.99 -19.80
C PRO A 99 52.25 4.35 -19.64
N ARG A 100 53.15 4.42 -18.65
CA ARG A 100 53.96 5.60 -18.32
C ARG A 100 54.64 6.22 -19.54
#